data_AF-A0A8S2VQB5-F1
#
_entry.id   AF-A0A8S2VQB5-F1
#
_cell.length_a   1.000
_cell.length_b   1.000
_cell.length_c   1.000
_cell.angle_alpha   90.00
_cell.angle_beta   90.00
_cell.angle_gamma   90.00
#
_symmetry.space_group_name_H-M   'P 1'
#
loop_
_entity.id
_entity.type
_entity.pdbx_description
1 polymer ?
#
loop_
_entity_poly.entity_id
_entity_poly.type
_entity_poly.pdbx_seq_one_letter_code
_entity_poly.pdbx_strand_id
1 'polypeptide(L)' 'PNFIAVAKPAIQALIQLKVPVVFVSNTCMLESDKAKQLSAVLGVTIHPEQVVLAQTPMRTLTDFHNKHVL' A
#
# COMPACT_ATOMS: atom_id res chain seq x y z
N PRO A 1 4.81 17.38 4.84
CA PRO A 1 5.50 16.30 4.11
C PRO A 1 5.75 16.74 2.66
N ASN A 2 7.00 16.74 2.22
CA ASN A 2 7.37 17.14 0.85
C ASN A 2 6.91 16.07 -0.12
N PHE A 3 5.78 16.32 -0.78
CA PHE A 3 5.22 15.44 -1.78
C PHE A 3 5.99 15.61 -3.10
N ILE A 4 6.33 14.50 -3.76
CA ILE A 4 6.97 14.55 -5.09
C ILE A 4 5.92 15.08 -6.06
N ALA A 5 6.09 16.32 -6.53
CA ALA A 5 5.07 17.06 -7.30
C ALA A 5 4.46 16.27 -8.47
N VAL A 6 5.26 15.41 -9.12
CA VAL A 6 4.86 14.60 -10.28
C VAL A 6 4.09 13.32 -9.90
N ALA A 7 4.22 12.82 -8.67
CA ALA A 7 3.67 11.51 -8.30
C ALA A 7 2.14 11.48 -8.31
N LYS A 8 1.49 12.55 -7.81
CA LYS A 8 0.01 12.64 -7.76
C LYS A 8 -0.63 12.62 -9.15
N PRO A 9 -0.26 13.50 -10.10
CA PRO A 9 -0.88 13.47 -11.43
C PRO A 9 -0.59 12.15 -12.16
N ALA A 10 0.60 11.56 -12.01
CA ALA A 10 0.92 10.27 -12.60
C ALA A 10 0.03 9.14 -12.07
N ILE A 11 -0.13 9.03 -10.74
CA ILE A 11 -0.97 8.01 -10.12
C ILE A 11 -2.45 8.21 -10.47
N GLN A 12 -2.92 9.46 -10.51
CA GLN A 12 -4.29 9.78 -10.92
C GLN A 12 -4.56 9.38 -12.37
N ALA A 13 -3.60 9.60 -13.29
CA ALA A 13 -3.71 9.18 -14.68
C ALA A 13 -3.81 7.65 -14.82
N LEU A 14 -3.00 6.89 -14.07
CA LEU A 14 -3.09 5.42 -14.05
C LEU A 14 -4.47 4.93 -13.61
N ILE A 15 -5.04 5.56 -12.57
CA ILE A 15 -6.38 5.22 -12.06
C ILE A 15 -7.46 5.58 -13.09
N GLN A 16 -7.38 6.75 -13.74
CA GLN A 16 -8.33 7.16 -14.80
C GLN A 16 -8.31 6.20 -15.99
N LEU A 17 -7.13 5.68 -16.33
CA LEU A 17 -6.92 4.68 -17.38
C LEU A 17 -7.30 3.26 -16.94
N LYS A 18 -7.79 3.07 -15.70
CA LYS A 18 -8.13 1.76 -15.12
C LYS A 18 -6.96 0.77 -15.10
N VAL A 19 -5.74 1.28 -15.00
CA VAL A 19 -4.55 0.45 -14.82
C VAL A 19 -4.59 -0.15 -13.40
N PRO A 20 -4.38 -1.47 -13.22
CA PRO A 20 -4.26 -2.06 -11.90
C PRO A 20 -3.07 -1.48 -11.14
N VAL A 21 -3.31 -0.89 -9.96
CA VAL A 21 -2.27 -0.27 -9.12
C VAL A 21 -2.31 -0.87 -7.72
N VAL A 22 -1.11 -1.21 -7.22
CA VAL A 22 -0.86 -1.65 -5.84
C VAL A 22 0.25 -0.78 -5.24
N PHE A 23 0.08 -0.36 -3.99
CA PHE A 23 1.05 0.41 -3.22
C PHE A 23 1.83 -0.51 -2.30
N VAL A 24 3.15 -0.60 -2.51
CA VAL A 24 4.04 -1.42 -1.69
C VAL A 24 4.92 -0.51 -0.83
N SER A 25 5.01 -0.78 0.48
CA SER A 25 5.82 0.00 1.40
C SER A 25 6.40 -0.87 2.51
N ASN A 26 7.69 -0.72 2.81
CA ASN A 26 8.37 -1.46 3.88
C ASN A 26 8.10 -0.88 5.29
N THR A 27 6.86 -0.48 5.56
CA THR A 27 6.44 0.12 6.83
C THR A 27 5.57 -0.86 7.61
N CYS A 28 5.55 -0.75 8.94
CA CYS A 28 4.69 -1.56 9.82
C CYS A 28 3.53 -0.72 10.39
N MET A 29 2.35 -0.83 9.79
CA MET A 29 1.10 -0.16 10.22
C MET A 29 -0.13 -0.88 9.64
N LEU A 30 -1.35 -0.51 9.99
CA LEU A 30 -2.54 -1.08 9.37
C LEU A 30 -2.69 -0.63 7.90
N GLU A 31 -3.04 -1.54 7.00
CA GLU A 31 -3.29 -1.23 5.59
C GLU A 31 -4.43 -0.22 5.42
N SER A 32 -5.45 -0.28 6.30
CA SER A 32 -6.55 0.69 6.34
C SER A 32 -6.07 2.11 6.62
N ASP A 33 -5.15 2.27 7.57
CA ASP A 33 -4.61 3.57 7.94
C ASP A 33 -3.73 4.11 6.82
N LYS A 34 -2.94 3.24 6.18
CA LYS A 34 -2.10 3.64 5.06
C LYS A 34 -2.93 4.01 3.83
N ALA A 35 -3.96 3.24 3.52
CA ALA A 35 -4.89 3.53 2.44
C ALA A 35 -5.61 4.88 2.67
N LYS A 36 -6.02 5.17 3.91
CA LYS A 36 -6.60 6.47 4.28
C LYS A 36 -5.62 7.63 4.08
N GLN A 37 -4.36 7.46 4.49
CA GLN A 37 -3.30 8.46 4.27
C GLN A 37 -3.03 8.69 2.77
N LEU A 38 -2.89 7.62 1.99
CA LEU A 38 -2.68 7.70 0.54
C LEU A 38 -3.86 8.38 -0.14
N SER A 39 -5.09 8.06 0.25
CA SER A 39 -6.30 8.66 -0.29
C SER A 39 -6.33 10.16 -0.06
N ALA A 40 -6.00 10.62 1.15
CA ALA A 40 -5.96 12.04 1.49
C ALA A 40 -4.91 12.81 0.65
N VAL A 41 -3.75 12.20 0.39
CA VAL A 41 -2.68 12.82 -0.38
C VAL A 41 -3.01 12.85 -1.89
N LEU A 42 -3.47 11.72 -2.42
CA LEU A 42 -3.72 11.54 -3.85
C LEU A 42 -5.08 12.13 -4.31
N GLY A 43 -6.01 12.37 -3.39
CA GLY A 43 -7.35 12.88 -3.69
C GLY A 43 -8.24 11.89 -4.44
N VAL A 44 -7.99 10.59 -4.26
CA VAL A 44 -8.73 9.47 -4.86
C VAL A 44 -8.88 8.37 -3.82
N THR A 45 -9.94 7.58 -3.90
CA THR A 45 -10.15 6.46 -2.97
C THR A 45 -9.15 5.35 -3.25
N ILE A 46 -8.35 4.99 -2.24
CA ILE A 46 -7.50 3.81 -2.24
C ILE A 46 -8.09 2.81 -1.26
N HIS A 47 -8.30 1.57 -1.71
CA HIS A 47 -8.80 0.50 -0.86
C HIS A 47 -7.66 -0.20 -0.11
N PRO A 48 -7.89 -0.70 1.13
CA PRO A 48 -6.85 -1.42 1.90
C PRO A 48 -6.21 -2.59 1.15
N GLU A 49 -6.99 -3.28 0.29
CA GLU A 49 -6.56 -4.39 -0.55
C GLU A 49 -5.54 -3.98 -1.62
N GLN A 50 -5.44 -2.68 -1.92
CA GLN A 50 -4.46 -2.11 -2.83
C GLN A 50 -3.14 -1.76 -2.12
N VAL A 51 -3.01 -2.04 -0.82
CA VAL A 51 -1.82 -1.71 -0.04
C VAL A 51 -1.15 -2.99 0.47
N VAL A 52 0.13 -3.13 0.18
CA VAL A 52 1.01 -4.19 0.70
C VAL A 52 2.07 -3.55 1.56
N LEU A 53 2.11 -3.95 2.83
CA LEU A 53 3.05 -3.48 3.83
C LEU A 53 4.05 -4.57 4.20
N ALA A 54 5.09 -4.23 4.96
CA ALA A 54 6.16 -5.17 5.33
C ALA A 54 5.61 -6.44 5.98
N GLN A 55 4.59 -6.29 6.84
CA GLN A 55 3.95 -7.40 7.55
C GLN A 55 2.78 -8.04 6.80
N THR A 56 2.32 -7.49 5.67
CA THR A 56 1.19 -8.06 4.92
C THR A 56 1.46 -9.51 4.47
N PRO A 57 2.66 -9.87 3.96
CA PRO A 57 2.98 -11.26 3.60
C PRO A 57 2.94 -12.24 4.78
N MET A 58 3.16 -11.78 6.01
CA MET A 58 3.10 -12.63 7.21
C MET A 58 1.69 -13.20 7.46
N ARG A 59 0.65 -12.69 6.81
CA ARG A 59 -0.70 -13.28 6.91
C ARG A 59 -0.82 -14.59 6.15
N THR A 60 -0.04 -14.77 5.09
CA THR A 60 -0.10 -15.93 4.19
C THR A 60 1.11 -16.86 4.31
N LEU A 61 2.23 -16.38 4.87
CA LEU A 61 3.46 -17.16 5.13
C LEU A 61 3.36 -18.08 6.37
N THR A 62 2.22 -18.76 6.52
CA THR A 62 1.93 -19.57 7.71
C THR A 62 2.86 -20.76 7.89
N ASP A 63 3.46 -21.26 6.82
CA ASP A 63 4.38 -22.41 6.81
C ASP A 63 5.63 -22.19 7.67
N PHE A 64 5.92 -20.93 8.01
CA PHE A 64 7.08 -20.55 8.81
C PHE A 64 6.72 -20.05 10.21
N HIS A 65 5.43 -19.89 10.55
CA HIS A 65 5.02 -19.36 11.86
C HIS A 65 5.38 -20.29 13.02
N ASN A 66 5.40 -21.60 12.76
CA ASN A 66 5.74 -22.63 13.75
C ASN A 66 7.19 -23.10 13.64
N LYS A 67 8.00 -22.49 12.76
CA LYS A 67 9.42 -22.81 12.64
C LYS A 67 10.19 -21.94 13.63
N HIS A 68 10.69 -22.57 14.68
CA HIS A 68 11.62 -21.95 15.61
C HIS A 68 12.99 -21.87 14.95
N VAL A 69 13.28 -20.74 14.30
CA VAL A 69 14.62 -20.40 13.80
C VAL A 69 15.18 -19.29 14.68
N LEU A 70 16.29 -19.60 15.36
CA LEU A 70 17.11 -18.66 16.12
C LEU A 70 18.16 -18.04 15.20
#